data_AF-A0A497JLY5-F1
#
_entry.id   AF-A0A497JLY5-F1
#
_cell.length_a   1.000
_cell.length_b   1.000
_cell.length_c   1.000
_cell.angle_alpha   90.00
_cell.angle_beta   90.00
_cell.angle_gamma   90.00
#
_symmetry.space_group_name_H-M   'P 1'
#
loop_
_entity.id
_entity.type
_entity.pdbx_description
1 polymer ?
#
loop_
_entity_poly.entity_id
_entity_poly.type
_entity_poly.pdbx_seq_one_letter_code
_entity_poly.pdbx_strand_id
1 'polypeptide(L)'
;MSQANLIKDVIKYLREAPITYEEILKKEPLEKLISDKDVQNALQEARERYFKWLDKTIIRRGFQIQMETKQKTCLGFMINCLLDIVIRKILDYYGIRFEGRLAFKGLGYAVGKKAKKFSSKALETQIRALIDFYKATRDLDEEKARIVALASAKCVKWAESEFRGVIFKEIKEEAEEYTQEEEMEEEKEAKEEAEQG
;
A
#
# COMPACT_ATOMS: atom_id res chain seq x y z
N MET A 1 -1.61 -10.61 25.07
CA MET A 1 -1.74 -11.74 24.11
C MET A 1 -0.50 -11.78 23.23
N SER A 2 0.06 -12.96 22.95
CA SER A 2 1.21 -13.08 22.05
C SER A 2 0.80 -12.80 20.59
N GLN A 3 1.70 -12.26 19.76
CA GLN A 3 1.42 -12.02 18.33
C GLN A 3 1.06 -13.31 17.58
N ALA A 4 1.57 -14.46 18.01
CA ALA A 4 1.24 -15.76 17.43
C ALA A 4 -0.25 -16.12 17.58
N ASN A 5 -0.88 -15.71 18.69
CA ASN A 5 -2.32 -15.93 18.88
C ASN A 5 -3.16 -14.99 18.00
N LEU A 6 -2.71 -13.75 17.79
CA LEU A 6 -3.41 -12.78 16.94
C LEU A 6 -3.46 -13.22 15.47
N ILE A 7 -2.35 -13.72 14.91
CA ILE A 7 -2.34 -14.16 13.52
C ILE A 7 -3.17 -15.43 13.31
N LYS A 8 -3.22 -16.33 14.30
CA LYS A 8 -4.06 -17.52 14.26
C LYS A 8 -5.54 -17.15 14.16
N ASP A 9 -5.98 -16.15 14.94
CA ASP A 9 -7.35 -15.65 14.91
C ASP A 9 -7.68 -14.98 13.57
N VAL A 10 -6.75 -14.19 13.03
CA VAL A 10 -6.86 -13.60 11.68
C VAL A 10 -7.04 -14.68 10.61
N ILE A 11 -6.22 -15.73 10.64
CA ILE A 11 -6.28 -16.81 9.67
C ILE A 11 -7.60 -17.59 9.79
N LYS A 12 -8.04 -17.88 11.01
CA LYS A 12 -9.34 -18.52 11.27
C LYS A 12 -10.48 -17.69 10.68
N TYR A 13 -10.48 -16.38 10.94
CA TYR A 13 -11.47 -15.47 10.37
C TYR A 13 -11.46 -15.51 8.84
N LEU A 14 -10.30 -15.32 8.22
CA LEU A 14 -10.18 -15.26 6.75
C LEU A 14 -10.58 -16.58 6.08
N ARG A 15 -10.35 -17.72 6.75
CA ARG A 15 -10.77 -19.04 6.28
C ARG A 15 -12.29 -19.15 6.21
N GLU A 16 -12.99 -18.70 7.24
CA GLU A 16 -14.44 -18.81 7.38
C GLU A 16 -15.20 -17.71 6.62
N ALA A 17 -14.63 -16.50 6.54
CA ALA A 17 -15.27 -15.32 5.96
C ALA A 17 -15.51 -15.46 4.44
N PRO A 18 -16.71 -15.19 3.92
CA PRO A 18 -17.04 -15.40 2.50
C PRO A 18 -16.36 -14.35 1.60
N ILE A 19 -16.00 -14.74 0.37
CA ILE A 19 -15.56 -13.78 -0.66
C ILE A 19 -16.79 -13.06 -1.19
N THR A 20 -17.13 -11.94 -0.56
CA THR A 20 -18.20 -11.01 -0.92
C THR A 20 -17.66 -9.57 -0.88
N TYR A 21 -18.27 -8.66 -1.63
CA TYR A 21 -17.83 -7.27 -1.66
C TYR A 21 -18.00 -6.59 -0.29
N GLU A 22 -19.10 -6.87 0.41
CA GLU A 22 -19.38 -6.34 1.75
C GLU A 22 -18.31 -6.78 2.74
N GLU A 23 -17.88 -8.04 2.66
CA GLU A 23 -16.80 -8.57 3.48
C GLU A 23 -15.47 -7.88 3.14
N ILE A 24 -15.15 -7.69 1.86
CA ILE A 24 -13.91 -7.03 1.43
C ILE A 24 -13.78 -5.60 1.98
N LEU A 25 -14.91 -4.89 2.19
CA LEU A 25 -14.90 -3.53 2.72
C LEU A 25 -14.68 -3.45 4.23
N LYS A 26 -14.87 -4.54 4.99
CA LYS A 26 -14.62 -4.54 6.44
C LYS A 26 -13.13 -4.43 6.73
N LYS A 27 -12.77 -3.55 7.68
CA LYS A 27 -11.38 -3.38 8.16
C LYS A 27 -10.87 -4.63 8.87
N GLU A 28 -11.73 -5.33 9.61
CA GLU A 28 -11.37 -6.62 10.20
C GLU A 28 -11.07 -7.67 9.11
N PRO A 29 -10.08 -8.56 9.30
CA PRO A 29 -9.19 -8.67 10.45
C PRO A 29 -7.83 -7.96 10.24
N LEU A 30 -7.71 -7.06 9.26
CA LEU A 30 -6.41 -6.48 8.88
C LEU A 30 -5.77 -5.65 9.98
N GLU A 31 -6.55 -4.95 10.79
CA GLU A 31 -6.05 -4.18 11.94
C GLU A 31 -5.30 -5.05 12.96
N LYS A 32 -5.63 -6.35 13.03
CA LYS A 32 -4.92 -7.33 13.87
C LYS A 32 -3.69 -7.93 13.17
N LEU A 33 -3.66 -7.87 11.83
CA LEU A 33 -2.59 -8.42 11.01
C LEU A 33 -1.47 -7.39 10.75
N ILE A 34 -1.82 -6.12 10.60
CA ILE A 34 -0.92 -5.01 10.27
C ILE A 34 -0.78 -4.14 11.53
N SER A 35 0.41 -4.14 12.14
CA SER A 35 0.70 -3.27 13.28
C SER A 35 1.11 -1.88 12.83
N ASP A 36 1.06 -0.89 13.73
CA ASP A 36 1.55 0.47 13.43
C ASP A 36 2.99 0.47 12.93
N LYS A 37 3.84 -0.39 13.50
CA LYS A 37 5.23 -0.57 13.04
C LYS A 37 5.29 -1.06 11.59
N ASP A 38 4.38 -1.95 11.18
CA ASP A 38 4.30 -2.40 9.79
C ASP A 38 3.86 -1.26 8.86
N VAL A 39 2.93 -0.41 9.30
CA VAL A 39 2.51 0.77 8.55
C VAL A 39 3.67 1.74 8.37
N GLN A 40 4.42 2.03 9.43
CA GLN A 40 5.60 2.91 9.36
C GLN A 40 6.68 2.34 8.43
N ASN A 41 6.95 1.03 8.51
CA ASN A 41 7.88 0.37 7.59
C ASN A 41 7.39 0.45 6.14
N ALA A 42 6.10 0.23 5.90
CA ALA A 42 5.50 0.33 4.58
C ALA A 42 5.58 1.76 4.03
N LEU A 43 5.33 2.78 4.87
CA LEU A 43 5.46 4.18 4.50
C LEU A 43 6.89 4.54 4.10
N GLN A 44 7.87 4.16 4.91
CA GLN A 44 9.28 4.40 4.63
C GLN A 44 9.71 3.74 3.31
N GLU A 45 9.36 2.47 3.12
CA GLU A 45 9.71 1.75 1.89
C GLU A 45 8.98 2.31 0.66
N ALA A 46 7.71 2.67 0.80
CA ALA A 46 6.93 3.29 -0.26
C ALA A 46 7.51 4.66 -0.66
N ARG A 47 7.94 5.45 0.31
CA ARG A 47 8.61 6.75 0.12
C ARG A 47 9.90 6.58 -0.68
N GLU A 48 10.76 5.63 -0.30
CA GLU A 48 12.00 5.34 -1.03
C GLU A 48 11.74 4.88 -2.47
N ARG A 49 10.74 4.01 -2.68
CA ARG A 49 10.35 3.55 -4.02
C ARG A 49 9.79 4.69 -4.87
N TYR A 50 9.03 5.60 -4.26
CA TYR A 50 8.49 6.80 -4.91
C TYR A 50 9.59 7.75 -5.37
N PHE A 51 10.56 8.09 -4.54
CA PHE A 51 11.66 8.98 -4.95
C PHE A 51 12.56 8.35 -6.02
N LYS A 52 12.82 7.03 -5.94
CA LYS A 52 13.51 6.31 -7.01
C LYS A 52 12.75 6.37 -8.34
N TRP A 53 11.42 6.39 -8.30
CA TRP A 53 10.58 6.56 -9.49
C TRP A 53 10.56 8.00 -9.99
N LEU A 54 10.47 8.99 -9.10
CA LEU A 54 10.55 10.41 -9.44
C LEU A 54 11.88 10.74 -10.13
N ASP A 55 13.02 10.33 -9.57
CA ASP A 55 14.34 10.50 -10.19
C ASP A 55 14.37 9.96 -11.63
N LYS A 56 13.88 8.73 -11.82
CA LYS A 56 13.84 8.09 -13.14
C LYS A 56 12.89 8.76 -14.13
N THR A 57 11.86 9.45 -13.65
CA THR A 57 10.78 9.98 -14.51
C THR A 57 10.95 11.46 -14.79
N ILE A 58 11.29 12.26 -13.79
CA ILE A 58 11.45 13.71 -13.90
C ILE A 58 12.88 14.03 -14.33
N ILE A 59 13.89 13.58 -13.59
CA ILE A 59 15.29 13.97 -13.83
C ILE A 59 15.81 13.36 -15.13
N ARG A 60 15.52 12.08 -15.39
CA ARG A 60 16.07 11.39 -16.58
C ARG A 60 15.29 11.59 -17.87
N ARG A 61 14.03 12.02 -17.79
CA ARG A 61 13.15 12.14 -18.97
C ARG A 61 12.52 13.52 -19.14
N GLY A 62 12.73 14.45 -18.20
CA GLY A 62 12.27 15.83 -18.29
C GLY A 62 10.76 16.02 -18.18
N PHE A 63 10.01 15.01 -17.69
CA PHE A 63 8.54 15.13 -17.61
C PHE A 63 8.10 15.89 -16.35
N GLN A 64 7.24 16.89 -16.54
CA GLN A 64 6.44 17.43 -15.45
C GLN A 64 5.26 16.50 -15.16
N ILE A 65 5.07 16.17 -13.88
CA ILE A 65 4.06 15.21 -13.44
C ILE A 65 2.96 15.94 -12.68
N GLN A 66 1.73 15.80 -13.15
CA GLN A 66 0.54 16.35 -12.48
C GLN A 66 0.38 15.80 -11.07
N MET A 67 -0.16 16.62 -10.16
CA MET A 67 -0.36 16.26 -8.76
C MET A 67 -1.20 14.99 -8.57
N GLU A 68 -2.23 14.81 -9.40
CA GLU A 68 -3.07 13.60 -9.37
C GLU A 68 -2.25 12.33 -9.65
N THR A 69 -1.28 12.41 -10.58
CA THR A 69 -0.37 11.29 -10.88
C THR A 69 0.59 11.04 -9.73
N LYS A 70 1.07 12.09 -9.04
CA LYS A 70 1.88 11.95 -7.82
C LYS A 70 1.11 11.19 -6.73
N GLN A 71 -0.13 11.62 -6.44
CA GLN A 71 -1.01 10.98 -5.45
C GLN A 71 -1.31 9.52 -5.79
N LYS A 72 -1.72 9.24 -7.03
CA LYS A 72 -2.00 7.87 -7.50
C LYS A 72 -0.78 6.96 -7.39
N THR A 73 0.40 7.50 -7.68
CA THR A 73 1.67 6.76 -7.60
C THR A 73 2.07 6.50 -6.14
N CYS A 74 1.99 7.49 -5.25
CA CYS A 74 2.24 7.33 -3.81
C CYS A 74 1.36 6.23 -3.22
N LEU A 75 0.04 6.31 -3.45
CA LEU A 75 -0.92 5.28 -3.03
C LEU A 75 -0.59 3.91 -3.63
N GLY A 76 -0.16 3.87 -4.90
CA GLY A 76 0.27 2.65 -5.56
C GLY A 76 1.46 1.97 -4.86
N PHE A 77 2.48 2.74 -4.50
CA PHE A 77 3.63 2.22 -3.75
C PHE A 77 3.23 1.77 -2.35
N MET A 78 2.41 2.55 -1.65
CA MET A 78 1.92 2.21 -0.31
C MET A 78 1.14 0.89 -0.30
N ILE A 79 0.19 0.72 -1.23
CA ILE A 79 -0.57 -0.53 -1.40
C ILE A 79 0.37 -1.72 -1.63
N ASN A 80 1.37 -1.58 -2.50
CA ASN A 80 2.28 -2.68 -2.81
C ASN A 80 3.10 -3.10 -1.58
N CYS A 81 3.60 -2.14 -0.80
CA CYS A 81 4.34 -2.42 0.43
C CYS A 81 3.46 -3.10 1.49
N LEU A 82 2.22 -2.64 1.67
CA LEU A 82 1.27 -3.28 2.59
C LEU A 82 0.88 -4.70 2.14
N LEU A 83 0.64 -4.91 0.84
CA LEU A 83 0.37 -6.24 0.28
C LEU A 83 1.55 -7.19 0.54
N ASP A 84 2.79 -6.74 0.35
CA ASP A 84 3.97 -7.54 0.65
C ASP A 84 4.00 -8.00 2.12
N ILE A 85 3.68 -7.10 3.06
CA ILE A 85 3.62 -7.41 4.48
C ILE A 85 2.51 -8.42 4.78
N VAL A 86 1.28 -8.16 4.31
CA VAL A 86 0.11 -9.01 4.53
C VAL A 86 0.37 -10.43 4.01
N ILE A 87 0.81 -10.55 2.76
CA ILE A 87 1.10 -11.83 2.12
C ILE A 87 2.22 -12.54 2.88
N ARG A 88 3.32 -11.85 3.21
CA ARG A 88 4.44 -12.44 3.95
C ARG A 88 3.99 -13.01 5.29
N LYS A 89 3.24 -12.25 6.09
CA LYS A 89 2.76 -12.70 7.41
C LYS A 89 1.89 -13.94 7.32
N ILE A 90 0.96 -13.98 6.36
CA ILE A 90 0.10 -15.16 6.13
C ILE A 90 0.96 -16.37 5.75
N LEU A 91 1.92 -16.20 4.84
CA LEU A 91 2.76 -17.31 4.39
C LEU A 91 3.75 -17.79 5.47
N ASP A 92 4.26 -16.87 6.30
CA ASP A 92 5.11 -17.18 7.45
C ASP A 92 4.35 -18.04 8.48
N TYR A 93 3.07 -17.73 8.74
CA TYR A 93 2.21 -18.55 9.61
C TYR A 93 2.08 -20.00 9.10
N TYR A 94 1.97 -20.20 7.79
CA TYR A 94 1.91 -21.53 7.18
C TYR A 94 3.27 -22.19 6.96
N GLY A 95 4.38 -21.53 7.32
CA GLY A 95 5.73 -22.05 7.09
C GLY A 95 6.13 -22.15 5.62
N ILE A 96 5.43 -21.46 4.71
CA ILE A 96 5.70 -21.50 3.27
C ILE A 96 6.95 -20.68 2.98
N ARG A 97 7.94 -21.28 2.30
CA ARG A 97 9.24 -20.67 1.95
C ARG A 97 9.45 -20.60 0.43
N PHE A 98 10.40 -19.76 0.02
CA PHE A 98 10.96 -19.62 -1.34
C PHE A 98 9.97 -19.75 -2.50
N GLU A 99 9.89 -20.92 -3.15
CA GLU A 99 9.19 -21.12 -4.42
C GLU A 99 7.67 -20.97 -4.29
N GLY A 100 7.08 -21.49 -3.21
CA GLY A 100 5.64 -21.33 -2.95
C GLY A 100 5.25 -19.87 -2.74
N ARG A 101 6.16 -19.04 -2.20
CA ARG A 101 5.86 -17.62 -1.94
C ARG A 101 5.64 -16.83 -3.22
N LEU A 102 6.35 -17.15 -4.30
CA LEU A 102 6.28 -16.38 -5.54
C LEU A 102 4.89 -16.50 -6.18
N ALA A 103 4.31 -17.70 -6.18
CA ALA A 103 2.99 -17.95 -6.73
C ALA A 103 1.89 -17.26 -5.89
N PHE A 104 1.93 -17.38 -4.56
CA PHE A 104 0.99 -16.67 -3.67
C PHE A 104 1.14 -15.15 -3.76
N LYS A 105 2.36 -14.64 -3.87
CA LYS A 105 2.62 -13.22 -4.11
C LYS A 105 1.99 -12.80 -5.44
N GLY A 106 2.22 -13.54 -6.52
CA GLY A 106 1.59 -13.31 -7.82
C GLY A 106 0.06 -13.21 -7.71
N LEU A 107 -0.57 -14.16 -7.02
CA LEU A 107 -2.02 -14.14 -6.77
C LEU A 107 -2.45 -12.87 -6.01
N GLY A 108 -1.81 -12.57 -4.88
CA GLY A 108 -2.16 -11.41 -4.06
C GLY A 108 -2.06 -10.08 -4.81
N TYR A 109 -1.01 -9.90 -5.62
CA TYR A 109 -0.86 -8.72 -6.48
C TYR A 109 -1.89 -8.67 -7.62
N ALA A 110 -2.20 -9.80 -8.25
CA ALA A 110 -3.24 -9.88 -9.27
C ALA A 110 -4.61 -9.51 -8.71
N VAL A 111 -4.94 -10.03 -7.52
CA VAL A 111 -6.15 -9.67 -6.78
C VAL A 111 -6.14 -8.19 -6.41
N GLY A 112 -5.02 -7.67 -5.90
CA GLY A 112 -4.90 -6.25 -5.58
C GLY A 112 -5.18 -5.34 -6.77
N LYS A 113 -4.66 -5.70 -7.96
CA LYS A 113 -4.96 -4.98 -9.20
C LYS A 113 -6.44 -5.02 -9.57
N LYS A 114 -7.13 -6.13 -9.35
CA LYS A 114 -8.59 -6.25 -9.58
C LYS A 114 -9.37 -5.44 -8.56
N ALA A 115 -8.98 -5.46 -7.29
CA ALA A 115 -9.62 -4.70 -6.21
C ALA A 115 -9.57 -3.19 -6.46
N LYS A 116 -8.49 -2.66 -7.04
CA LYS A 116 -8.42 -1.25 -7.48
C LYS A 116 -9.34 -0.92 -8.65
N LYS A 117 -9.55 -1.88 -9.57
CA LYS A 117 -10.27 -1.65 -10.83
C LYS A 117 -11.77 -1.86 -10.70
N PHE A 118 -12.21 -2.85 -9.94
CA PHE A 118 -13.59 -3.27 -9.84
C PHE A 118 -14.16 -2.97 -8.45
N SER A 119 -15.41 -2.51 -8.44
CA SER A 119 -16.29 -2.49 -7.27
C SER A 119 -17.45 -3.45 -7.51
N SER A 120 -18.18 -3.83 -6.46
CA SER A 120 -19.35 -4.74 -6.50
C SER A 120 -19.04 -6.22 -6.75
N LYS A 121 -20.09 -7.01 -7.05
CA LYS A 121 -20.05 -8.43 -7.40
C LYS A 121 -19.05 -8.78 -8.51
N ALA A 122 -18.78 -7.85 -9.42
CA ALA A 122 -17.75 -8.06 -10.45
C ALA A 122 -16.37 -8.36 -9.84
N LEU A 123 -16.02 -7.72 -8.72
CA LEU A 123 -14.77 -7.99 -8.00
C LEU A 123 -14.74 -9.43 -7.46
N GLU A 124 -15.84 -9.89 -6.88
CA GLU A 124 -15.95 -11.25 -6.31
C GLU A 124 -15.69 -12.31 -7.37
N THR A 125 -16.32 -12.18 -8.54
CA THR A 125 -16.13 -13.08 -9.69
C THR A 125 -14.67 -13.09 -10.15
N GLN A 126 -14.04 -11.91 -10.22
CA GLN A 126 -12.64 -11.79 -10.64
C GLN A 126 -11.69 -12.43 -9.61
N ILE A 127 -11.96 -12.31 -8.31
CA ILE A 127 -11.16 -12.95 -7.26
C ILE A 127 -11.25 -14.47 -7.36
N ARG A 128 -12.47 -15.02 -7.50
CA ARG A 128 -12.66 -16.48 -7.65
C ARG A 128 -11.95 -17.02 -8.88
N ALA A 129 -12.10 -16.36 -10.03
CA ALA A 129 -11.41 -16.74 -11.26
C ALA A 129 -9.88 -16.72 -11.11
N LEU A 130 -9.32 -15.76 -10.37
CA LEU A 130 -7.88 -15.72 -10.09
C LEU A 130 -7.45 -16.87 -9.18
N ILE A 131 -8.22 -17.20 -8.14
CA ILE A 131 -7.94 -18.36 -7.29
C ILE A 131 -7.90 -19.63 -8.14
N ASP A 132 -8.93 -19.87 -8.96
CA ASP A 132 -9.01 -21.06 -9.81
C ASP A 132 -7.86 -21.13 -10.81
N PHE A 133 -7.51 -20.00 -11.44
CA PHE A 133 -6.39 -19.92 -12.38
C PHE A 133 -5.05 -20.26 -11.71
N TYR A 134 -4.76 -19.69 -10.54
CA TYR A 134 -3.49 -19.94 -9.84
C TYR A 134 -3.45 -21.35 -9.23
N LYS A 135 -4.59 -21.90 -8.77
CA LYS A 135 -4.67 -23.31 -8.38
C LYS A 135 -4.30 -24.22 -9.55
N ALA A 136 -4.94 -24.03 -10.70
CA ALA A 136 -4.75 -24.89 -11.87
C ALA A 136 -3.34 -24.77 -12.48
N THR A 137 -2.75 -23.57 -12.49
CA THR A 137 -1.48 -23.31 -13.19
C THR A 137 -0.24 -23.36 -12.29
N ARG A 138 -0.40 -23.22 -10.97
CA ARG A 138 0.71 -23.11 -10.00
C ARG A 138 0.56 -24.06 -8.81
N ASP A 139 -0.41 -24.97 -8.84
CA ASP A 139 -0.65 -25.98 -7.80
C ASP A 139 -0.78 -25.37 -6.38
N LEU A 140 -1.47 -24.23 -6.28
CA LEU A 140 -1.69 -23.59 -5.00
C LEU A 140 -2.75 -24.34 -4.18
N ASP A 141 -2.46 -24.53 -2.90
CA ASP A 141 -3.46 -24.95 -1.91
C ASP A 141 -4.67 -24.00 -1.91
N GLU A 142 -5.86 -24.56 -2.08
CA GLU A 142 -7.11 -23.81 -2.23
C GLU A 142 -7.40 -22.90 -1.04
N GLU A 143 -7.28 -23.44 0.17
CA GLU A 143 -7.58 -22.72 1.40
C GLU A 143 -6.65 -21.51 1.53
N LYS A 144 -5.34 -21.74 1.35
CA LYS A 144 -4.32 -20.70 1.46
C LYS A 144 -4.48 -19.65 0.34
N ALA A 145 -4.82 -20.07 -0.88
CA ALA A 145 -5.04 -19.16 -2.01
C ALA A 145 -6.23 -18.23 -1.75
N ARG A 146 -7.32 -18.79 -1.24
CA ARG A 146 -8.52 -18.05 -0.83
C ARG A 146 -8.22 -17.04 0.27
N ILE A 147 -7.47 -17.43 1.30
CA ILE A 147 -7.07 -16.55 2.41
C ILE A 147 -6.21 -15.39 1.90
N VAL A 148 -5.17 -15.68 1.11
CA VAL A 148 -4.30 -14.67 0.52
C VAL A 148 -5.08 -13.71 -0.37
N ALA A 149 -5.98 -14.23 -1.20
CA ALA A 149 -6.80 -13.42 -2.09
C ALA A 149 -7.73 -12.48 -1.30
N LEU A 150 -8.47 -12.99 -0.31
CA LEU A 150 -9.38 -12.17 0.50
C LEU A 150 -8.62 -11.09 1.29
N ALA A 151 -7.51 -11.47 1.93
CA ALA A 151 -6.68 -10.53 2.67
C ALA A 151 -6.10 -9.43 1.76
N SER A 152 -5.66 -9.79 0.55
CA SER A 152 -5.13 -8.84 -0.43
C SER A 152 -6.19 -7.85 -0.90
N ALA A 153 -7.40 -8.32 -1.19
CA ALA A 153 -8.50 -7.45 -1.59
C ALA A 153 -8.89 -6.47 -0.48
N LYS A 154 -9.04 -6.96 0.76
CA LYS A 154 -9.27 -6.12 1.94
C LYS A 154 -8.15 -5.10 2.12
N CYS A 155 -6.89 -5.52 1.94
CA CYS A 155 -5.72 -4.66 2.16
C CYS A 155 -5.72 -3.47 1.21
N VAL A 156 -6.10 -3.69 -0.04
CA VAL A 156 -6.27 -2.61 -1.01
C VAL A 156 -7.37 -1.65 -0.57
N LYS A 157 -8.55 -2.15 -0.19
CA LYS A 157 -9.68 -1.28 0.18
C LYS A 157 -9.42 -0.47 1.44
N TRP A 158 -8.80 -1.07 2.43
CA TRP A 158 -8.34 -0.37 3.61
C TRP A 158 -7.27 0.69 3.27
N ALA A 159 -6.26 0.35 2.46
CA ALA A 159 -5.24 1.32 2.07
C ALA A 159 -5.81 2.48 1.24
N GLU A 160 -6.79 2.20 0.36
CA GLU A 160 -7.54 3.23 -0.38
C GLU A 160 -8.37 4.13 0.53
N SER A 161 -8.83 3.66 1.70
CA SER A 161 -9.55 4.52 2.65
C SER A 161 -8.62 5.36 3.53
N GLU A 162 -7.51 4.78 3.98
CA GLU A 162 -6.60 5.44 4.94
C GLU A 162 -5.59 6.40 4.28
N PHE A 163 -5.07 6.06 3.11
CA PHE A 163 -3.94 6.77 2.50
C PHE A 163 -4.31 7.55 1.23
N ARG A 164 -5.61 7.77 0.98
CA ARG A 164 -6.06 8.53 -0.17
C ARG A 164 -5.58 9.97 -0.09
N GLY A 165 -4.98 10.47 -1.17
CA GLY A 165 -4.51 11.85 -1.26
C GLY A 165 -3.15 12.10 -0.59
N VAL A 166 -2.55 11.10 0.06
CA VAL A 166 -1.19 11.21 0.61
C VAL A 166 -0.19 11.43 -0.51
N ILE A 167 0.69 12.41 -0.31
CA ILE A 167 1.85 12.69 -1.15
C ILE A 167 3.07 12.63 -0.25
N PHE A 168 4.09 11.88 -0.69
CA PHE A 168 5.38 11.94 -0.03
C PHE A 168 6.07 13.24 -0.45
N LYS A 169 6.21 14.18 0.48
CA LYS A 169 6.95 15.42 0.25
C LYS A 169 8.45 15.15 0.20
N GLU A 170 9.13 15.76 -0.77
CA GLU A 170 10.59 15.83 -0.78
C GLU A 170 11.03 16.73 0.38
N ILE A 171 12.08 16.32 1.11
CA ILE A 171 12.71 17.17 2.13
C ILE A 171 13.25 18.48 1.49
N LYS A 172 13.44 18.49 0.16
CA LYS A 172 13.88 19.68 -0.58
C LYS A 172 12.83 20.79 -0.69
N GLU A 173 11.54 20.47 -0.79
CA GLU A 173 10.50 21.52 -0.86
C GLU A 173 10.40 22.28 0.47
N GLU A 174 10.63 21.62 1.61
CA GLU A 174 10.71 22.29 2.91
C GLU A 174 11.96 23.18 3.00
N ALA A 175 13.11 22.76 2.49
CA ALA A 175 14.33 23.58 2.50
C ALA A 175 14.21 24.84 1.62
N GLU A 176 13.53 24.75 0.47
CA GLU A 176 13.29 25.87 -0.45
C GLU A 176 12.18 26.82 0.04
N GLU A 177 11.12 26.32 0.68
CA GLU A 177 10.11 27.17 1.35
C GLU A 177 10.71 27.93 2.54
N TYR A 178 11.54 27.28 3.37
CA TYR A 178 12.22 27.95 4.50
C TYR A 178 13.19 29.03 4.03
N THR A 179 13.96 28.80 2.96
CA THR A 179 14.87 29.84 2.43
C THR A 179 14.13 31.02 1.83
N GLN A 180 12.99 30.80 1.17
CA GLN A 180 12.17 31.91 0.64
C GLN A 180 11.46 32.70 1.75
N GLU A 181 11.04 32.05 2.84
CA GLU A 181 10.48 32.73 4.00
C GLU A 181 11.54 33.55 4.75
N GLU A 182 12.75 33.01 4.94
CA GLU A 182 13.89 33.74 5.54
C GLU A 182 14.32 34.95 4.68
N GLU A 183 14.45 34.79 3.36
CA GLU A 183 14.79 35.89 2.46
C GLU A 183 13.72 37.00 2.43
N MET A 184 12.44 36.64 2.57
CA MET A 184 11.34 37.62 2.64
C MET A 184 11.25 38.33 3.99
N GLU A 185 11.65 37.70 5.09
CA GLU A 185 11.72 38.33 6.42
C GLU A 185 12.90 39.32 6.49
N GLU A 186 14.08 38.93 6.00
CA GLU A 186 15.25 39.83 5.93
C GLU A 186 14.97 41.06 5.05
N GLU A 187 14.29 40.90 3.90
CA GLU A 187 13.91 42.04 3.05
C GLU A 187 12.90 42.99 3.72
N LYS A 188 12.04 42.49 4.61
CA LYS A 188 11.06 43.31 5.33
C LYS A 188 11.74 44.10 6.43
N GLU A 189 12.60 43.46 7.23
CA GLU A 189 13.38 44.13 8.28
C GLU A 189 14.27 45.24 7.70
N ALA A 190 14.96 44.96 6.59
CA ALA A 190 15.81 45.96 5.93
C ALA A 190 15.03 47.17 5.39
N LYS A 191 13.76 46.99 4.98
CA LYS A 191 12.89 48.08 4.51
C LYS A 191 12.35 48.91 5.69
N GLU A 192 12.00 48.27 6.80
CA GLU A 192 11.52 48.98 8.00
C GLU A 192 12.61 49.83 8.66
N GLU A 193 13.86 49.36 8.68
CA GLU A 193 14.99 50.15 9.19
C GLU A 193 15.33 51.35 8.29
N ALA A 194 15.19 51.21 6.97
CA ALA A 194 15.45 52.27 6.01
C ALA A 194 14.39 53.40 6.03
N GLU A 195 13.15 53.11 6.48
CA GLU A 195 12.08 54.10 6.59
C GLU A 195 12.09 54.85 7.94
N GLN A 196 12.86 54.39 8.92
CA GLN A 196 12.96 54.98 10.27
C GLN A 196 14.21 55.87 10.50
N GLY A 197 15.13 55.95 9.53
CA GLY A 197 16.34 56.79 9.57
C GLY A 197 16.25 58.05 8.72
#